data_AF-A0A5K1IJS0-F1
#
_entry.id   AF-A0A5K1IJS0-F1
#
_cell.length_a   1.000
_cell.length_b   1.000
_cell.length_c   1.000
_cell.angle_alpha   90.00
_cell.angle_beta   90.00
_cell.angle_gamma   90.00
#
_symmetry.space_group_name_H-M   'P 1'
#
loop_
_entity.id
_entity.type
_entity.pdbx_description
1 polymer ?
#
loop_
_entity_poly.entity_id
_entity_poly.type
_entity_poly.pdbx_seq_one_letter_code
_entity_poly.pdbx_strand_id
1 'polypeptide(L)' 'MLDGYLAWYRDKRRKSDLGYKSPMRYRRKLGLAA' A
#
# COMPACT_ATOMS: atom_id res chain seq x y z
N MET A 1 16.48 -2.02 10.49
CA MET A 1 15.89 -0.75 10.00
C MET A 1 15.23 -0.88 8.62
N LEU A 2 15.50 -1.93 7.83
CA LEU A 2 14.90 -2.16 6.52
C LEU A 2 13.44 -2.63 6.60
N ASP A 3 13.10 -3.47 7.58
CA ASP A 3 11.75 -4.03 7.73
C ASP A 3 10.69 -2.95 7.95
N GLY A 4 11.03 -1.90 8.72
CA GLY A 4 10.17 -0.75 8.92
C GLY A 4 9.94 0.05 7.64
N TYR A 5 10.98 0.20 6.81
CA TYR A 5 10.85 0.87 5.52
C TYR A 5 9.97 0.06 4.54
N LEU A 6 10.16 -1.25 4.50
CA LEU A 6 9.36 -2.16 3.67
C LEU A 6 7.89 -2.17 4.11
N ALA A 7 7.61 -2.22 5.42
CA ALA A 7 6.26 -2.13 5.97
C ALA A 7 5.60 -0.79 5.61
N TRP A 8 6.32 0.32 5.76
CA TRP A 8 5.82 1.65 5.38
C TRP A 8 5.53 1.74 3.87
N TYR A 9 6.42 1.24 3.02
CA TYR A 9 6.27 1.26 1.57
C TYR A 9 5.05 0.44 1.11
N ARG A 10 4.81 -0.72 1.75
CA ARG A 10 3.68 -1.61 1.44
C ARG A 10 2.33 -1.02 1.91
N ASP A 11 2.30 -0.43 3.10
CA ASP A 11 1.02 -0.19 3.79
C ASP A 11 0.62 1.28 3.85
N LYS A 12 1.59 2.18 3.96
CA LYS A 12 1.37 3.59 4.27
C LYS A 12 1.64 4.51 3.09
N ARG A 13 2.65 4.20 2.26
CA ARG A 13 3.04 5.05 1.13
C ARG A 13 1.87 5.21 0.15
N ARG A 14 1.47 6.44 -0.13
CA ARG A 14 0.48 6.75 -1.17
C ARG A 14 1.16 6.86 -2.53
N LYS A 15 0.50 6.34 -3.56
CA LYS A 15 0.99 6.31 -4.94
C LYS A 15 -0.02 7.00 -5.85
N SER A 16 0.43 7.90 -6.72
CA SER A 16 -0.44 8.64 -7.65
C SER A 16 -1.05 7.70 -8.70
N ASP A 17 -0.28 6.71 -9.16
CA ASP A 17 -0.72 5.62 -10.03
C ASP A 17 -1.85 4.75 -9.43
N LEU A 18 -1.93 4.68 -8.10
CA LEU A 18 -3.01 3.98 -7.38
C LEU A 18 -4.19 4.92 -7.02
N GLY A 19 -4.27 6.10 -7.61
CA GLY A 19 -5.27 7.12 -7.29
C GLY A 19 -5.07 7.71 -5.89
N TYR A 20 -3.81 7.99 -5.51
CA TYR A 20 -3.39 8.48 -4.19
C TYR A 20 -3.74 7.55 -3.02
N LYS A 21 -3.87 6.25 -3.29
CA LYS A 21 -4.12 5.20 -2.28
C LYS A 21 -2.81 4.52 -1.90
N SER A 22 -2.79 3.93 -0.70
CA SER A 22 -1.70 3.02 -0.35
C SER A 22 -1.89 1.66 -1.03
N PRO A 23 -0.81 0.90 -1.29
CA PRO A 23 -0.89 -0.39 -1.95
C PRO A 23 -1.86 -1.36 -1.25
N MET A 24 -1.86 -1.40 0.09
CA MET A 24 -2.86 -2.17 0.84
C MET A 24 -4.30 -1.73 0.58
N ARG A 25 -4.58 -0.42 0.61
CA ARG A 25 -5.94 0.10 0.34
C ARG A 25 -6.38 -0.20 -1.08
N TYR A 26 -5.45 -0.15 -2.04
CA TYR A 26 -5.73 -0.49 -3.42
C TYR A 26 -6.05 -1.99 -3.58
N ARG A 27 -5.25 -2.89 -2.98
CA ARG A 27 -5.52 -4.33 -3.00
C ARG A 27 -6.85 -4.70 -2.33
N ARG A 28 -7.18 -4.08 -1.20
CA ARG A 28 -8.49 -4.25 -0.53
C ARG A 28 -9.64 -3.77 -1.41
N LYS A 29 -9.48 -2.63 -2.10
CA LYS A 29 -10.49 -2.15 -3.06
C LYS A 29 -10.70 -3.14 -4.20
N LEU A 30 -9.64 -3.80 -4.66
CA LEU A 30 -9.71 -4.82 -5.70
C LEU A 30 -10.25 -6.18 -5.21
N GLY A 31 -10.49 -6.36 -3.90
CA GLY A 31 -10.84 -7.66 -3.33
C GLY A 31 -9.70 -8.67 -3.34
N LEU A 32 -8.47 -8.25 -3.64
CA LEU A 32 -7.28 -9.11 -3.70
C LEU A 32 -6.60 -9.28 -2.33
N ALA A 33 -7.03 -8.52 -1.32
CA ALA A 33 -6.56 -8.63 0.04
C ALA A 33 -7.78 -8.64 0.98
N ALA A 34 -7.98 -9.76 1.69
CA ALA A 34 -8.87 -9.88 2.83
C ALA A 34 -8.36 -9.06 4.02
#